data_AF-A0A538RUP1-F1
#
_entry.id   AF-A0A538RUP1-F1
#
_cell.length_a   1.000
_cell.length_b   1.000
_cell.length_c   1.000
_cell.angle_alpha   90.00
_cell.angle_beta   90.00
_cell.angle_gamma   90.00
#
_symmetry.space_group_name_H-M   'P 1'
#
loop_
_entity.id
_entity.type
_entity.pdbx_description
1 polymer ?
#
loop_
_entity_poly.entity_id
_entity_poly.type
_entity_poly.pdbx_seq_one_letter_code
_entity_poly.pdbx_strand_id
1 'polypeptide(L)'
;MRGKADSDLLIGGSTAFDNDQTALIAIMREWTSGHDLATRIADLSGTASRTSFNQRLNGNYFLRMSGPGATVFDDYVRNVLYVRDSLDWWFAGENDKLKHG
;
A
#
# COMPACT_ATOMS: atom_id res chain seq x y z
N MET A 1 -2.58 -11.61 1.75
CA MET A 1 -1.12 -11.76 1.96
C MET A 1 -0.85 -11.23 3.37
N ARG A 2 -0.21 -11.99 4.27
CA ARG A 2 0.06 -11.53 5.65
C ARG A 2 1.45 -10.88 5.72
N GLY A 3 1.50 -9.62 6.15
CA GLY A 3 2.74 -8.94 6.51
C GLY A 3 3.37 -9.58 7.74
N LYS A 4 4.66 -9.33 7.98
CA LYS A 4 5.38 -9.89 9.13
C LYS A 4 4.73 -9.34 10.43
N ALA A 5 4.03 -10.23 11.14
CA ALA A 5 3.47 -10.14 12.48
C ALA A 5 2.39 -9.06 12.73
N ASP A 6 1.29 -9.08 11.96
CA ASP A 6 -0.01 -8.43 12.24
C ASP A 6 -0.35 -7.17 11.42
N SER A 7 0.53 -6.77 10.48
CA SER A 7 0.25 -5.66 9.56
C SER A 7 -0.40 -6.08 8.25
N ASP A 8 -1.61 -5.57 8.00
CA ASP A 8 -2.36 -5.79 6.76
C ASP A 8 -2.35 -4.55 5.85
N LEU A 9 -2.04 -4.76 4.56
CA LEU A 9 -2.19 -3.79 3.48
C LEU A 9 -3.32 -4.25 2.57
N LEU A 10 -4.33 -3.41 2.40
CA LEU A 10 -5.40 -3.63 1.44
C LEU A 10 -5.47 -2.51 0.41
N ILE A 11 -5.57 -2.92 -0.87
CA ILE A 11 -5.87 -2.04 -1.99
C ILE A 11 -7.27 -2.42 -2.49
N GLY A 12 -8.24 -1.52 -2.33
CA GLY A 12 -9.65 -1.73 -2.73
C GLY A 12 -9.91 -1.57 -4.23
N GLY A 13 -8.88 -1.66 -5.07
CA GLY A 13 -8.98 -1.42 -6.50
C GLY A 13 -7.79 -2.04 -7.24
N SER A 14 -7.45 -1.48 -8.40
CA SER A 14 -6.32 -1.94 -9.22
C SER A 14 -5.06 -1.12 -8.99
N THR A 15 -3.91 -1.65 -9.37
CA THR A 15 -2.68 -0.87 -9.44
C THR A 15 -2.16 -0.79 -10.87
N ALA A 16 -1.35 0.23 -11.16
CA ALA A 16 -0.57 0.31 -12.40
C ALA A 16 0.40 -0.89 -12.56
N PHE A 17 0.55 -1.72 -11.54
CA PHE A 17 1.51 -2.81 -11.43
C PHE A 17 0.88 -4.19 -11.51
N ASP A 18 -0.43 -4.31 -11.75
CA ASP A 18 -1.13 -5.60 -11.68
C ASP A 18 -0.58 -6.65 -12.66
N ASN A 19 0.00 -6.20 -13.77
CA ASN A 19 0.69 -7.05 -14.75
C ASN A 19 2.23 -6.97 -14.68
N ASP A 20 2.78 -6.27 -13.69
CA ASP A 20 4.23 -6.15 -13.43
C ASP A 20 4.60 -6.92 -12.17
N GLN A 21 4.97 -8.19 -12.35
CA GLN A 21 5.40 -9.06 -11.26
C GLN A 21 6.61 -8.50 -10.49
N THR A 22 7.52 -7.77 -11.16
CA THR A 22 8.69 -7.20 -10.52
C THR A 22 8.29 -6.08 -9.56
N ALA A 23 7.38 -5.22 -9.99
CA ALA A 23 6.81 -4.17 -9.16
C ALA A 23 6.06 -4.74 -7.95
N LEU A 24 5.20 -5.75 -8.15
CA LEU A 24 4.46 -6.39 -7.06
C LEU A 24 5.40 -7.05 -6.03
N ILE A 25 6.48 -7.71 -6.49
CA ILE A 25 7.49 -8.27 -5.59
C ILE A 25 8.20 -7.17 -4.81
N ALA A 26 8.57 -6.05 -5.44
CA ALA A 26 9.24 -4.94 -4.78
C ALA A 26 8.34 -4.30 -3.70
N ILE A 27 7.06 -4.09 -4.00
CA ILE A 27 6.06 -3.58 -3.05
C ILE A 27 5.92 -4.54 -1.86
N MET A 28 5.79 -5.84 -2.12
CA MET A 28 5.70 -6.85 -1.07
C MET A 28 6.98 -6.95 -0.23
N ARG A 29 8.16 -6.76 -0.83
CA ARG A 29 9.44 -6.71 -0.10
C ARG A 29 9.49 -5.54 0.87
N GLU A 30 9.04 -4.36 0.48
CA GLU A 30 8.97 -3.22 1.40
C GLU A 30 7.93 -3.45 2.49
N TRP A 31 6.73 -3.91 2.14
CA TRP A 31 5.67 -4.14 3.13
C TRP A 31 6.05 -5.19 4.19
N THR A 32 6.85 -6.19 3.81
CA THR A 32 7.32 -7.27 4.71
C THR A 32 8.72 -7.02 5.27
N SER A 33 9.26 -5.82 5.08
CA SER A 33 10.62 -5.45 5.50
C SER A 33 10.77 -5.41 7.02
N GLY A 34 12.02 -5.32 7.48
CA GLY A 34 12.32 -5.07 8.90
C GLY A 34 12.07 -3.62 9.34
N HIS A 35 11.69 -2.71 8.44
CA HIS A 35 11.41 -1.32 8.79
C HIS A 35 10.18 -1.20 9.69
N ASP A 36 10.10 -0.12 10.48
CA ASP A 36 8.86 0.20 11.19
C ASP A 36 7.73 0.57 10.22
N LEU A 37 6.48 0.50 10.70
CA LEU A 37 5.29 0.72 9.87
C LEU A 37 5.29 2.10 9.19
N ALA A 38 5.68 3.15 9.91
CA ALA A 38 5.71 4.51 9.37
C ALA A 38 6.73 4.65 8.22
N THR A 39 7.88 3.97 8.34
CA THR A 39 8.91 3.92 7.31
C THR A 39 8.42 3.16 6.08
N ARG A 40 7.79 1.98 6.25
CA ARG A 40 7.22 1.21 5.13
C ARG A 40 6.18 2.02 4.35
N ILE A 41 5.28 2.70 5.07
CA ILE A 41 4.26 3.57 4.47
C ILE A 41 4.92 4.71 3.71
N ALA A 42 5.90 5.39 4.31
CA ALA A 42 6.60 6.50 3.67
C ALA A 42 7.45 6.09 2.46
N ASP A 43 8.03 4.89 2.47
CA ASP A 43 8.77 4.32 1.33
C ASP A 43 7.82 3.97 0.18
N LEU A 44 6.68 3.33 0.49
CA LEU A 44 5.66 2.98 -0.50
C LEU A 44 4.91 4.20 -1.03
N SER A 45 4.69 5.25 -0.25
CA SER A 45 4.11 6.52 -0.73
C SER A 45 5.08 7.35 -1.58
N GLY A 46 6.38 7.05 -1.50
CA GLY A 46 7.44 7.82 -2.19
C GLY A 46 7.78 9.14 -1.51
N THR A 47 7.59 9.25 -0.20
CA THR A 47 7.90 10.44 0.59
C THR A 47 9.41 10.56 0.79
N ALA A 48 10.07 11.33 -0.09
CA ALA A 48 11.52 11.46 -0.17
C ALA A 48 12.18 12.40 0.86
N SER A 49 11.45 12.91 1.84
CA SER A 49 11.96 13.88 2.83
C SER A 49 12.86 13.27 3.91
N ARG A 50 12.94 11.93 3.99
CA ARG A 50 13.74 11.21 4.99
C ARG A 50 15.12 10.89 4.45
N THR A 51 16.14 10.97 5.31
CA THR A 51 17.54 10.61 4.96
C THR A 51 17.69 9.12 4.61
N SER A 52 16.83 8.26 5.14
CA SER A 52 16.78 6.82 4.84
C SER A 52 16.01 6.47 3.56
N PHE A 53 15.51 7.45 2.80
CA PHE A 53 14.67 7.16 1.63
C PHE A 53 15.37 6.31 0.54
N ASN A 54 16.69 6.37 0.46
CA ASN A 54 17.48 5.54 -0.46
C ASN A 54 17.63 4.07 0.00
N GLN A 55 17.20 3.72 1.22
CA GLN A 55 17.25 2.37 1.77
C GLN A 55 15.98 1.55 1.47
N ARG A 56 15.00 2.16 0.81
CA ARG A 56 13.74 1.55 0.43
C ARG A 56 13.93 0.31 -0.45
N LEU A 57 13.11 -0.72 -0.23
CA LEU A 57 13.14 -2.00 -0.93
C LEU A 57 12.14 -2.08 -2.09
N ASN A 58 11.21 -1.11 -2.19
CA ASN A 58 10.24 -1.00 -3.28
C ASN A 58 10.81 -0.36 -4.57
N GLY A 59 12.10 -0.01 -4.61
CA GLY A 59 12.70 0.63 -5.79
C GLY A 59 11.99 1.93 -6.15
N ASN A 60 11.57 2.08 -7.41
CA ASN A 60 10.81 3.26 -7.87
C ASN A 60 9.31 2.98 -8.02
N TYR A 61 8.81 1.90 -7.41
CA TYR A 61 7.40 1.53 -7.43
C TYR A 61 6.69 2.08 -6.20
N PHE A 62 5.86 3.10 -6.40
CA PHE A 62 5.15 3.80 -5.32
C PHE A 62 3.65 3.58 -5.45
N LEU A 63 2.93 3.52 -4.33
CA LEU A 63 1.47 3.47 -4.25
C LEU A 63 0.92 4.88 -4.04
N ARG A 64 0.31 5.45 -5.08
CA ARG A 64 -0.18 6.83 -5.12
C ARG A 64 -1.60 6.84 -5.62
N MET A 65 -2.53 7.35 -4.83
CA MET A 65 -3.95 7.43 -5.22
C MET A 65 -4.27 8.60 -6.12
N SER A 66 -3.47 9.67 -6.09
CA SER A 66 -3.83 10.94 -6.72
C SER A 66 -2.60 11.71 -7.20
N GLY A 67 -2.87 12.70 -8.06
CA GLY A 67 -1.85 13.55 -8.67
C GLY A 67 -1.13 12.91 -9.86
N PRO A 68 -0.19 13.63 -10.48
CA PRO A 68 0.63 13.11 -11.57
C PRO A 68 1.40 11.86 -11.14
N GLY A 69 1.24 10.77 -11.88
CA GLY A 69 1.85 9.48 -11.56
C GLY A 69 1.11 8.71 -10.45
N ALA A 70 -0.20 8.87 -10.35
CA ALA A 70 -1.05 7.94 -9.60
C ALA A 70 -0.86 6.51 -10.13
N THR A 71 -0.85 5.55 -9.21
CA THR A 71 -0.57 4.12 -9.45
C THR A 71 -1.56 3.21 -8.75
N VAL A 72 -2.45 3.76 -7.92
CA VAL A 72 -3.58 3.04 -7.31
C VAL A 72 -4.85 3.67 -7.88
N PHE A 73 -5.71 2.84 -8.44
CA PHE A 73 -6.94 3.28 -9.10
C PHE A 73 -8.14 2.61 -8.44
N ASP A 74 -9.10 3.43 -8.05
CA ASP A 74 -10.41 3.00 -7.57
C ASP A 74 -11.12 2.15 -8.64
N ASP A 75 -11.76 1.06 -8.24
CA ASP A 75 -12.56 0.24 -9.14
C ASP A 75 -14.01 0.77 -9.28
N TYR A 76 -14.34 1.85 -8.55
CA TYR A 76 -15.66 2.47 -8.46
C TYR A 76 -16.76 1.55 -7.92
N VAL A 77 -16.39 0.36 -7.44
CA VAL A 77 -17.30 -0.58 -6.80
C VAL A 77 -17.30 -0.29 -5.31
N ARG A 78 -18.48 -0.12 -4.72
CA ARG A 78 -18.60 0.01 -3.27
C ARG A 78 -18.20 -1.32 -2.61
N ASN A 79 -17.06 -1.33 -1.94
CA ASN A 79 -16.63 -2.44 -1.11
C ASN A 79 -16.92 -2.11 0.37
N VAL A 80 -17.56 -3.07 1.06
CA VAL A 80 -17.69 -3.05 2.54
C VAL A 80 -16.76 -4.11 3.08
N LEU A 81 -15.65 -3.67 3.65
CA LEU A 81 -14.67 -4.57 4.24
C LEU A 81 -14.91 -4.68 5.74
N TYR A 82 -15.16 -5.91 6.19
CA TYR A 82 -15.13 -6.28 7.60
C TYR A 82 -13.68 -6.60 7.96
N VAL A 83 -13.04 -5.69 8.68
CA VAL A 83 -11.69 -5.91 9.20
C VAL A 83 -11.76 -6.31 10.67
N ARG A 84 -10.87 -7.22 11.06
CA ARG A 84 -10.50 -7.40 12.46
C ARG A 84 -9.48 -6.31 12.81
N ASP A 85 -9.30 -6.06 14.11
CA ASP A 85 -8.70 -4.85 14.73
C ASP A 85 -7.29 -4.39 14.27
N SER A 86 -6.70 -4.95 13.21
CA SER A 86 -5.31 -4.75 12.79
C SER A 86 -5.12 -4.36 11.29
N LEU A 87 -6.07 -3.66 10.67
CA LEU A 87 -5.83 -3.07 9.34
C LEU A 87 -4.93 -1.84 9.47
N ASP A 88 -3.68 -1.98 9.04
CA ASP A 88 -2.65 -0.96 9.25
C ASP A 88 -2.58 0.07 8.12
N TRP A 89 -2.82 -0.33 6.88
CA TRP A 89 -2.84 0.61 5.75
C TRP A 89 -3.86 0.22 4.68
N TRP A 90 -4.69 1.19 4.31
CA TRP A 90 -5.82 1.00 3.41
C TRP A 90 -5.92 2.09 2.37
N PHE A 91 -6.09 1.66 1.13
CA PHE A 91 -6.45 2.51 -0.01
C PHE A 91 -7.94 2.30 -0.33
N ALA A 92 -8.75 3.30 0.02
CA ALA A 92 -10.20 3.31 -0.14
C ALA A 92 -10.63 3.98 -1.45
N GLY A 93 -11.54 3.35 -2.20
CA GLY A 93 -12.29 4.04 -3.24
C GLY A 93 -13.26 5.07 -2.66
N GLU A 94 -13.73 6.01 -3.48
CA GLU A 94 -14.64 7.11 -3.09
C GLU A 94 -15.96 6.60 -2.46
N ASN A 95 -16.32 5.33 -2.74
CA ASN A 95 -17.53 4.70 -2.26
C ASN A 95 -17.32 3.68 -1.13
N ASP A 96 -16.09 3.42 -0.71
CA ASP A 96 -15.79 2.32 0.22
C ASP A 96 -16.03 2.69 1.68
N LYS A 97 -16.34 1.66 2.48
CA LYS A 97 -16.54 1.81 3.92
C LYS A 97 -15.78 0.74 4.70
N LEU A 98 -14.99 1.17 5.69
CA LEU A 98 -14.53 0.31 6.76
C LEU A 98 -15.63 0.15 7.81
N LYS A 99 -15.86 -1.09 8.23
CA LYS A 99 -16.65 -1.40 9.43
C LYS A 99 -15.83 -2.27 10.37
N HIS A 100 -15.66 -1.78 11.60
CA HIS A 100 -15.11 -2.56 12.71
C HIS A 100 -16.21 -3.47 13.26
N GLY A 101 -15.87 -4.74 13.52
CA GLY A 101 -16.76 -5.75 14.09
C GLY A 101 -16.65 -5.83 15.60
#